data_AF-A0AAY5KET9-F1
#
_entry.id   AF-A0AAY5KET9-F1
#
_cell.length_a   1.000
_cell.length_b   1.000
_cell.length_c   1.000
_cell.angle_alpha   90.00
_cell.angle_beta   90.00
_cell.angle_gamma   90.00
#
_symmetry.space_group_name_H-M   'P 1'
#
loop_
_entity.id
_entity.type
_entity.pdbx_description
1 polymer ?
#
loop_
_entity_poly.entity_id
_entity_poly.type
_entity_poly.pdbx_seq_one_letter_code
_entity_poly.pdbx_strand_id
1 'polypeptide(L)'
;MGAFYCAICRQTSFSGKAHIFGKSHQSKLKVVLVKFLEKVKEARRTIKTPQVEKYDCTQHQRRFWCYCCGVEVERDVTDGNLTVLFGGLLEHMATPEHRKGTHAFWWENKADPKLKGKFIVTEEESERFKTEVAKALESFEEKEDELIKQQATLIRAREQHRQEVLQSLTEVFLTSQELSSGNNGGQQKDNNGCPQLIIEKGRQSVVPA
;
A
#
# COMPACT_ATOMS: atom_id res chain seq x y z
N MET A 1 -31.07 42.78 -0.94
CA MET A 1 -30.51 41.65 -1.74
C MET A 1 -29.09 41.41 -1.25
N GLY A 2 -28.81 40.23 -0.68
CA GLY A 2 -27.48 39.91 -0.15
C GLY A 2 -26.62 39.20 -1.20
N ALA A 3 -25.33 39.52 -1.23
CA ALA A 3 -24.35 38.78 -2.00
C ALA A 3 -24.24 37.33 -1.47
N PHE A 4 -24.21 36.35 -2.37
CA PHE A 4 -24.12 34.93 -2.04
C PHE A 4 -23.01 34.26 -2.85
N TYR A 5 -22.04 33.62 -2.17
CA TYR A 5 -21.01 32.86 -2.85
C TYR A 5 -21.48 31.44 -3.18
N CYS A 6 -21.35 31.04 -4.45
CA CYS A 6 -21.66 29.68 -4.89
C CYS A 6 -20.38 28.86 -5.09
N ALA A 7 -20.18 27.80 -4.31
CA ALA A 7 -19.03 26.90 -4.41
C ALA A 7 -18.95 26.16 -5.77
N ILE A 8 -20.10 25.83 -6.38
CA ILE A 8 -20.16 25.15 -7.69
C ILE A 8 -19.74 26.09 -8.82
N CYS A 9 -20.16 27.35 -8.75
CA CYS A 9 -19.86 28.34 -9.78
C CYS A 9 -18.56 29.12 -9.51
N ARG A 10 -18.01 29.01 -8.29
CA ARG A 10 -16.83 29.72 -7.78
C ARG A 10 -16.93 31.23 -7.96
N GLN A 11 -18.11 31.78 -7.73
CA GLN A 11 -18.41 33.19 -7.94
C GLN A 11 -19.42 33.68 -6.91
N THR A 12 -19.29 34.95 -6.55
CA THR A 12 -20.29 35.67 -5.76
C THR A 12 -21.40 36.14 -6.68
N SER A 13 -22.63 35.73 -6.39
CA SER A 13 -23.83 36.14 -7.09
C SER A 13 -24.57 37.22 -6.27
N PHE A 14 -24.96 38.29 -6.95
CA PHE A 14 -25.75 39.38 -6.36
C PHE A 14 -27.26 39.17 -6.54
N SER A 15 -27.68 38.18 -7.33
CA SER A 15 -29.09 37.80 -7.50
C SER A 15 -29.61 36.88 -6.39
N GLY A 16 -28.83 36.68 -5.32
CA GLY A 16 -29.18 35.80 -4.20
C GLY A 16 -29.39 34.35 -4.64
N LYS A 17 -30.33 33.63 -3.99
CA LYS A 17 -30.60 32.20 -4.25
C LYS A 17 -31.24 31.91 -5.62
N ALA A 18 -31.69 32.93 -6.36
CA ALA A 18 -32.25 32.75 -7.70
C ALA A 18 -31.21 32.19 -8.70
N HIS A 19 -29.94 32.50 -8.49
CA HIS A 19 -28.81 32.01 -9.29
C HIS A 19 -28.80 30.48 -9.48
N ILE A 20 -29.20 29.73 -8.45
CA ILE A 20 -29.15 28.27 -8.41
C ILE A 20 -30.07 27.65 -9.47
N PHE A 21 -31.15 28.33 -9.82
CA PHE A 21 -32.10 27.90 -10.86
C PHE A 21 -31.63 28.26 -12.29
N GLY A 22 -30.56 29.04 -12.43
CA GLY A 22 -30.04 29.46 -13.73
C GLY A 22 -29.41 28.32 -14.52
N LYS A 23 -29.58 28.33 -15.85
CA LYS A 23 -29.01 27.31 -16.75
C LYS A 23 -27.50 27.17 -16.61
N SER A 24 -26.77 28.27 -16.42
CA SER A 24 -25.32 28.25 -16.22
C SER A 24 -24.90 27.44 -14.97
N HIS A 25 -25.59 27.67 -13.84
CA HIS A 25 -25.37 26.91 -12.61
C HIS A 25 -25.66 25.43 -12.83
N GLN A 26 -26.84 25.11 -13.37
CA GLN A 26 -27.27 23.73 -13.57
C GLN A 26 -26.35 22.94 -14.52
N SER A 27 -25.84 23.58 -15.59
CA SER A 27 -24.84 22.97 -16.47
C SER A 27 -23.52 22.68 -15.73
N LYS A 28 -23.01 23.63 -14.93
CA LYS A 28 -21.79 23.43 -14.13
C LYS A 28 -21.98 22.33 -13.08
N LEU A 29 -23.12 22.34 -12.39
CA LEU A 29 -23.51 21.33 -11.40
C LEU A 29 -23.52 19.93 -12.03
N LYS A 30 -24.11 19.78 -13.23
CA LYS A 30 -24.13 18.51 -13.95
C LYS A 30 -22.72 18.00 -14.25
N VAL A 31 -21.82 18.86 -14.71
CA VAL A 31 -20.42 18.47 -14.99
C VAL A 31 -19.71 18.02 -13.71
N VAL A 32 -19.88 18.76 -12.61
CA VAL A 32 -19.30 18.41 -11.31
C VAL A 32 -19.83 17.06 -10.82
N LEU A 33 -21.15 16.85 -10.89
CA LEU A 33 -21.78 15.60 -10.47
C LEU A 33 -21.37 14.42 -11.34
N VAL A 34 -21.22 14.59 -12.66
CA VAL A 34 -20.72 13.52 -13.54
C VAL A 34 -19.29 13.13 -13.15
N LYS A 35 -18.38 14.10 -12.99
CA LYS A 35 -17.00 13.83 -12.58
C LYS A 35 -16.92 13.17 -11.20
N PHE A 36 -17.74 13.62 -10.26
CA PHE A 36 -17.80 13.03 -8.93
C PHE A 36 -18.37 11.61 -8.97
N LEU A 37 -19.41 11.37 -9.77
CA LEU A 37 -20.03 10.07 -9.92
C LEU A 37 -19.06 9.04 -10.50
N GLU A 38 -18.20 9.41 -11.44
CA GLU A 38 -17.21 8.48 -11.99
C GLU A 38 -16.25 7.98 -10.91
N LYS A 39 -15.80 8.84 -9.98
CA LYS A 39 -14.98 8.42 -8.83
C LYS A 39 -15.72 7.45 -7.92
N VAL A 40 -17.00 7.74 -7.63
CA VAL A 40 -17.84 6.86 -6.79
C VAL A 40 -18.07 5.51 -7.47
N LYS A 41 -18.29 5.49 -8.80
CA LYS A 41 -18.43 4.25 -9.57
C LYS A 41 -17.15 3.43 -9.59
N GLU A 42 -16.00 4.09 -9.75
CA GLU A 42 -14.68 3.43 -9.73
C GLU A 42 -14.48 2.71 -8.40
N ALA A 43 -14.71 3.40 -7.28
CA ALA A 43 -14.65 2.80 -5.96
C ALA A 43 -15.69 1.68 -5.76
N ARG A 44 -16.93 1.84 -6.22
CA ARG A 44 -17.94 0.78 -6.11
C ARG A 44 -17.56 -0.53 -6.82
N ARG A 45 -16.72 -0.46 -7.87
CA ARG A 45 -16.24 -1.67 -8.56
C ARG A 45 -15.31 -2.50 -7.68
N THR A 46 -14.62 -1.88 -6.72
CA THR A 46 -13.71 -2.59 -5.80
C THR A 46 -14.46 -3.28 -4.66
N ILE A 47 -15.77 -3.04 -4.48
CA ILE A 47 -16.56 -3.68 -3.41
C ILE A 47 -16.48 -5.21 -3.45
N LYS A 48 -16.52 -5.80 -4.66
CA LYS A 48 -16.49 -7.26 -4.83
C LYS A 48 -15.08 -7.85 -4.82
N THR A 49 -14.09 -7.03 -5.17
CA THR A 49 -12.70 -7.45 -5.35
C THR A 49 -11.80 -6.31 -4.86
N PRO A 50 -11.72 -6.12 -3.54
CA PRO A 50 -10.87 -5.08 -2.97
C PRO A 50 -9.41 -5.37 -3.30
N GLN A 51 -8.66 -4.29 -3.52
CA GLN A 51 -7.24 -4.38 -3.82
C GLN A 51 -6.47 -3.98 -2.58
N VAL A 52 -5.62 -4.90 -2.12
CA VAL A 52 -4.70 -4.71 -1.00
C VAL A 52 -3.30 -4.72 -1.57
N GLU A 53 -2.54 -3.67 -1.26
CA GLU A 53 -1.16 -3.48 -1.72
C GLU A 53 -0.25 -3.12 -0.54
N LYS A 54 1.05 -3.33 -0.69
CA LYS A 54 2.05 -2.77 0.22
C LYS A 54 2.00 -1.25 0.15
N TYR A 55 2.10 -0.59 1.30
CA TYR A 55 2.04 0.86 1.36
C TYR A 55 3.18 1.53 0.58
N ASP A 56 2.80 2.49 -0.24
CA ASP A 56 3.67 3.40 -0.98
C ASP A 56 3.16 4.83 -0.81
N CYS A 57 3.92 5.65 -0.08
CA CYS A 57 3.57 7.03 0.22
C CYS A 57 3.37 7.90 -1.04
N THR A 58 4.00 7.55 -2.16
CA THR A 58 3.87 8.29 -3.42
C THR A 58 2.57 7.96 -4.16
N GLN A 59 1.96 6.80 -3.88
CA GLN A 59 0.78 6.31 -4.60
C GLN A 59 -0.50 6.28 -3.78
N HIS A 60 -0.39 6.10 -2.46
CA HIS A 60 -1.52 5.79 -1.58
C HIS A 60 -1.97 6.95 -0.68
N GLN A 61 -1.21 8.05 -0.59
CA GLN A 61 -1.65 9.28 0.09
C GLN A 61 -2.53 10.19 -0.81
N ARG A 62 -3.40 9.59 -1.64
CA ARG A 62 -4.26 10.37 -2.53
C ARG A 62 -5.54 10.79 -1.81
N ARG A 63 -5.98 12.02 -2.07
CA ARG A 63 -7.19 12.59 -1.48
C ARG A 63 -8.18 12.97 -2.57
N PHE A 64 -9.46 13.02 -2.23
CA PHE A 64 -10.50 13.54 -3.11
C PHE A 64 -11.41 14.51 -2.38
N TRP A 65 -11.93 15.48 -3.14
CA TRP A 65 -12.93 16.41 -2.64
C TRP A 65 -14.33 15.80 -2.70
N CYS A 66 -15.01 15.69 -1.56
CA CYS A 66 -16.42 15.35 -1.51
C CYS A 66 -17.26 16.62 -1.65
N TYR A 67 -17.98 16.77 -2.77
CA TYR A 67 -18.83 17.94 -3.00
C TYR A 67 -20.07 17.99 -2.09
N CYS A 68 -20.54 16.84 -1.61
CA CYS A 68 -21.72 16.76 -0.75
C CYS A 68 -21.42 17.26 0.66
N CYS A 69 -20.22 16.95 1.15
CA CYS A 69 -19.77 17.28 2.50
C CYS A 69 -18.94 18.57 2.54
N GLY A 70 -18.36 18.98 1.41
CA GLY A 70 -17.46 20.13 1.35
C GLY A 70 -16.13 19.89 2.08
N VAL A 71 -15.66 18.64 2.10
CA VAL A 71 -14.43 18.23 2.80
C VAL A 71 -13.51 17.43 1.88
N GLU A 72 -12.23 17.44 2.22
CA GLU A 72 -11.21 16.63 1.57
C GLU A 72 -11.02 15.32 2.34
N VAL A 73 -11.22 14.19 1.64
CA VAL A 73 -11.28 12.84 2.20
C VAL A 73 -10.13 12.01 1.62
N GLU A 74 -9.56 11.13 2.43
CA GLU A 74 -8.59 10.14 1.97
C GLU A 74 -9.25 9.15 1.00
N ARG A 75 -8.58 8.86 -0.12
CA ARG A 75 -9.11 7.92 -1.10
C ARG A 75 -8.98 6.48 -0.59
N ASP A 76 -7.80 6.15 -0.05
CA ASP A 76 -7.41 4.81 0.36
C ASP A 76 -7.32 4.74 1.90
N VAL A 77 -7.38 3.54 2.47
CA VAL A 77 -7.09 3.32 3.92
C VAL A 77 -5.73 2.67 4.04
N THR A 78 -4.89 3.14 4.95
CA THR A 78 -3.57 2.56 5.21
C THR A 78 -3.31 2.42 6.71
N ASP A 79 -2.58 1.37 7.09
CA ASP A 79 -2.04 1.14 8.44
C ASP A 79 -0.53 1.44 8.52
N GLY A 80 0.06 1.98 7.46
CA GLY A 80 1.49 2.26 7.31
C GLY A 80 2.30 1.13 6.67
N ASN A 81 1.79 -0.10 6.63
CA ASN A 81 2.44 -1.24 5.98
C ASN A 81 1.68 -1.70 4.74
N LEU A 82 0.36 -1.68 4.80
CA LEU A 82 -0.57 -2.06 3.76
C LEU A 82 -1.52 -0.90 3.42
N THR A 83 -2.14 -1.01 2.25
CA THR A 83 -3.16 -0.09 1.79
C THR A 83 -4.31 -0.83 1.13
N VAL A 84 -5.53 -0.47 1.52
CA VAL A 84 -6.76 -0.86 0.83
C VAL A 84 -7.18 0.26 -0.10
N LEU A 85 -7.08 0.02 -1.41
CA LEU A 85 -7.44 1.02 -2.43
C LEU A 85 -8.94 1.35 -2.38
N PHE A 86 -9.26 2.64 -2.49
CA PHE A 86 -10.61 3.20 -2.41
C PHE A 86 -11.35 2.96 -1.08
N GLY A 87 -10.69 2.40 -0.07
CA GLY A 87 -11.31 2.14 1.24
C GLY A 87 -11.84 3.42 1.88
N GLY A 88 -11.02 4.49 1.95
CA GLY A 88 -11.40 5.73 2.61
C GLY A 88 -12.55 6.44 1.91
N LEU A 89 -12.59 6.35 0.58
CA LEU A 89 -13.73 6.82 -0.20
C LEU A 89 -15.00 6.03 0.16
N LEU A 90 -14.97 4.70 0.11
CA LEU A 90 -16.15 3.87 0.38
C LEU A 90 -16.67 4.05 1.82
N GLU A 91 -15.76 4.09 2.79
CA GLU A 91 -16.09 4.34 4.20
C GLU A 91 -16.77 5.70 4.36
N HIS A 92 -16.20 6.78 3.80
CA HIS A 92 -16.81 8.10 3.84
C HIS A 92 -18.22 8.10 3.24
N MET A 93 -18.39 7.47 2.07
CA MET A 93 -19.65 7.43 1.35
C MET A 93 -20.74 6.62 2.05
N ALA A 94 -20.38 5.73 2.98
CA ALA A 94 -21.29 4.95 3.82
C ALA A 94 -21.69 5.69 5.11
N THR A 95 -20.98 6.75 5.50
CA THR A 95 -21.27 7.48 6.75
C THR A 95 -22.65 8.16 6.75
N PRO A 96 -23.33 8.20 7.92
CA PRO A 96 -24.58 8.94 8.05
C PRO A 96 -24.39 10.46 7.84
N GLU A 97 -23.21 11.00 8.15
CA GLU A 97 -22.82 12.39 7.90
C GLU A 97 -22.86 12.70 6.40
N HIS A 98 -22.26 11.83 5.58
CA HIS A 98 -22.31 11.97 4.13
C HIS A 98 -23.73 11.85 3.59
N ARG A 99 -24.56 10.95 4.14
CA ARG A 99 -25.98 10.85 3.77
C ARG A 99 -26.71 12.17 4.03
N LYS A 100 -26.53 12.78 5.21
CA LYS A 100 -27.12 14.09 5.54
C LYS A 100 -26.58 15.20 4.63
N GLY A 101 -25.26 15.24 4.41
CA GLY A 101 -24.61 16.19 3.49
C GLY A 101 -25.14 16.08 2.06
N THR A 102 -25.32 14.86 1.57
CA THR A 102 -25.93 14.59 0.25
C THR A 102 -27.36 15.11 0.18
N HIS A 103 -28.17 14.92 1.23
CA HIS A 103 -29.53 15.46 1.27
C HIS A 103 -29.53 17.00 1.24
N ALA A 104 -28.69 17.64 2.04
CA ALA A 104 -28.55 19.09 2.09
C ALA A 104 -28.05 19.66 0.75
N PHE A 105 -26.98 19.09 0.20
CA PHE A 105 -26.39 19.48 -1.08
C PHE A 105 -27.42 19.42 -2.23
N TRP A 106 -28.22 18.35 -2.29
CA TRP A 106 -29.27 18.22 -3.32
C TRP A 106 -30.33 19.31 -3.19
N TRP A 107 -30.73 19.60 -1.96
CA TRP A 107 -31.73 20.63 -1.68
C TRP A 107 -31.21 22.02 -2.02
N GLU A 108 -29.97 22.32 -1.62
CA GLU A 108 -29.33 23.63 -1.82
C GLU A 108 -29.06 23.91 -3.29
N ASN A 109 -28.54 22.93 -4.05
CA ASN A 109 -28.15 23.14 -5.45
C ASN A 109 -29.24 22.76 -6.47
N LYS A 110 -30.42 22.31 -5.99
CA LYS A 110 -31.52 21.83 -6.84
C LYS A 110 -31.05 20.79 -7.87
N ALA A 111 -30.23 19.85 -7.41
CA ALA A 111 -29.72 18.77 -8.24
C ALA A 111 -30.82 17.78 -8.63
N ASP A 112 -30.59 17.04 -9.72
CA ASP A 112 -31.53 16.02 -10.21
C ASP A 112 -31.77 14.92 -9.15
N PRO A 113 -33.02 14.74 -8.66
CA PRO A 113 -33.35 13.71 -7.67
C PRO A 113 -33.01 12.29 -8.12
N LYS A 114 -33.04 12.00 -9.43
CA LYS A 114 -32.76 10.68 -9.99
C LYS A 114 -31.31 10.23 -9.79
N LEU A 115 -30.40 11.18 -9.61
CA LEU A 115 -28.98 10.89 -9.44
C LEU A 115 -28.58 10.68 -7.98
N LYS A 116 -29.40 11.15 -7.04
CA LYS A 116 -29.06 11.18 -5.60
C LYS A 116 -28.64 9.82 -5.05
N GLY A 117 -29.41 8.77 -5.33
CA GLY A 117 -29.14 7.43 -4.82
C GLY A 117 -27.78 6.86 -5.25
N LYS A 118 -27.22 7.34 -6.37
CA LYS A 118 -25.92 6.87 -6.87
C LYS A 118 -24.73 7.32 -6.02
N PHE A 119 -24.93 8.36 -5.20
CA PHE A 119 -23.93 8.93 -4.30
C PHE A 119 -24.12 8.47 -2.85
N ILE A 120 -24.90 7.44 -2.58
CA ILE A 120 -25.08 6.91 -1.22
C ILE A 120 -24.72 5.43 -1.26
N VAL A 121 -23.64 5.06 -0.59
CA VAL A 121 -23.29 3.64 -0.39
C VAL A 121 -24.18 3.11 0.73
N THR A 122 -24.84 1.98 0.51
CA THR A 122 -25.72 1.39 1.53
C THR A 122 -24.90 0.67 2.60
N GLU A 123 -25.48 0.47 3.78
CA GLU A 123 -24.86 -0.33 4.83
C GLU A 123 -24.51 -1.74 4.33
N GLU A 124 -25.42 -2.36 3.56
CA GLU A 124 -25.18 -3.67 2.95
C GLU A 124 -23.96 -3.68 2.01
N GLU A 125 -23.78 -2.63 1.20
CA GLU A 125 -22.60 -2.49 0.34
C GLU A 125 -21.32 -2.32 1.16
N SER A 126 -21.39 -1.56 2.26
CA SER A 126 -20.27 -1.35 3.18
C SER A 126 -19.88 -2.63 3.92
N GLU A 127 -20.86 -3.40 4.43
CA GLU A 127 -20.59 -4.66 5.13
C GLU A 127 -20.02 -5.73 4.18
N ARG A 128 -20.53 -5.79 2.95
CA ARG A 128 -19.94 -6.64 1.90
C ARG A 128 -18.50 -6.25 1.60
N PHE A 129 -18.23 -4.95 1.46
CA PHE A 129 -16.87 -4.46 1.24
C PHE A 129 -15.93 -4.86 2.39
N LYS A 130 -16.32 -4.63 3.65
CA LYS A 130 -15.52 -5.05 4.82
C LYS A 130 -15.23 -6.55 4.82
N THR A 131 -16.23 -7.37 4.49
CA THR A 131 -16.08 -8.83 4.39
C THR A 131 -15.09 -9.23 3.31
N GLU A 132 -15.19 -8.64 2.12
CA GLU A 132 -14.26 -8.94 1.03
C GLU A 132 -12.85 -8.39 1.29
N VAL A 133 -12.73 -7.26 2.00
CA VAL A 133 -11.42 -6.71 2.43
C VAL A 133 -10.74 -7.67 3.38
N ALA A 134 -11.46 -8.22 4.37
CA ALA A 134 -10.90 -9.22 5.28
C ALA A 134 -10.35 -10.44 4.52
N LYS A 135 -11.10 -10.96 3.54
CA LYS A 135 -10.64 -12.07 2.68
C LYS A 135 -9.42 -11.68 1.84
N ALA A 136 -9.41 -10.48 1.27
CA ALA A 136 -8.31 -10.01 0.44
C ALA A 136 -7.02 -9.81 1.26
N LEU A 137 -7.15 -9.38 2.53
CA LEU A 137 -6.04 -9.29 3.47
C LEU A 137 -5.47 -10.68 3.79
N GLU A 138 -6.32 -11.64 4.16
CA GLU A 138 -5.92 -13.03 4.40
C GLU A 138 -5.20 -13.64 3.18
N SER A 139 -5.79 -13.48 1.99
CA SER A 139 -5.18 -13.93 0.73
C SER A 139 -3.86 -13.20 0.39
N PHE A 140 -3.66 -11.98 0.87
CA PHE A 140 -2.43 -11.23 0.66
C PHE A 140 -1.33 -11.76 1.60
N GLU A 141 -1.65 -11.96 2.89
CA GLU A 141 -0.74 -12.52 3.89
C GLU A 141 -0.28 -13.93 3.51
N GLU A 142 -1.20 -14.80 3.07
CA GLU A 142 -0.86 -16.15 2.61
C GLU A 142 0.15 -16.14 1.46
N LYS A 143 -0.01 -15.25 0.48
CA LYS A 143 0.93 -15.11 -0.63
C LYS A 143 2.29 -14.61 -0.19
N GLU A 144 2.33 -13.64 0.72
CA GLU A 144 3.59 -13.16 1.30
C GLU A 144 4.32 -14.27 2.07
N ASP A 145 3.59 -15.07 2.84
CA ASP A 145 4.13 -16.24 3.55
C ASP A 145 4.70 -17.30 2.60
N GLU A 146 4.01 -17.57 1.50
CA GLU A 146 4.50 -18.48 0.45
C GLU A 146 5.82 -17.98 -0.16
N LEU A 147 5.91 -16.68 -0.47
CA LEU A 147 7.13 -16.07 -0.98
C LEU A 147 8.29 -16.19 0.02
N ILE A 148 8.02 -15.95 1.31
CA ILE A 148 9.02 -16.11 2.37
C ILE A 148 9.51 -17.57 2.44
N LYS A 149 8.60 -18.55 2.38
CA LYS A 149 8.95 -19.99 2.40
C LYS A 149 9.78 -20.40 1.18
N GLN A 150 9.43 -19.89 -0.01
CA GLN A 150 10.20 -20.13 -1.23
C GLN A 150 11.61 -19.55 -1.11
N GLN A 151 11.73 -18.30 -0.64
CA GLN A 151 13.02 -17.64 -0.47
C GLN A 151 13.89 -18.35 0.58
N ALA A 152 13.30 -18.80 1.70
CA ALA A 152 14.01 -19.59 2.70
C ALA A 152 14.54 -20.92 2.14
N THR A 153 13.78 -21.56 1.26
CA THR A 153 14.19 -22.81 0.59
C THR A 153 15.40 -22.59 -0.32
N LEU A 154 15.39 -21.50 -1.10
CA LEU A 154 16.53 -21.12 -1.94
C LEU A 154 17.79 -20.82 -1.12
N ILE A 155 17.65 -20.13 0.02
CA ILE A 155 18.79 -19.86 0.92
C ILE A 155 19.37 -21.16 1.45
N ARG A 156 18.53 -22.09 1.92
CA ARG A 156 18.97 -23.41 2.43
C ARG A 156 19.67 -24.24 1.36
N ALA A 157 19.11 -24.30 0.14
CA ALA A 157 19.73 -25.03 -0.97
C ALA A 157 21.09 -24.45 -1.36
N ARG A 158 21.20 -23.10 -1.38
CA ARG A 158 22.47 -22.42 -1.65
C ARG A 158 23.53 -22.71 -0.58
N GLU A 159 23.13 -22.72 0.68
CA GLU A 159 24.04 -23.02 1.78
C GLU A 159 24.48 -24.49 1.78
N GLN A 160 23.56 -25.43 1.49
CA GLN A 160 23.89 -26.84 1.32
C GLN A 160 24.93 -27.03 0.20
N HIS A 161 24.70 -26.41 -0.96
CA HIS A 161 25.66 -26.46 -2.06
C HIS A 161 27.04 -25.89 -1.67
N ARG A 162 27.06 -24.79 -0.90
CA ARG A 162 28.31 -24.19 -0.41
C ARG A 162 29.06 -25.16 0.52
N GLN A 163 28.34 -25.87 1.38
CA GLN A 163 28.92 -26.87 2.30
C GLN A 163 29.47 -28.08 1.54
N GLU A 164 28.77 -28.58 0.53
CA GLU A 164 29.23 -29.69 -0.33
C GLU A 164 30.54 -29.35 -1.06
N VAL A 165 30.64 -28.14 -1.61
CA VAL A 165 31.88 -27.67 -2.28
C VAL A 165 33.03 -27.59 -1.29
N LEU A 166 32.80 -27.05 -0.09
CA LEU A 166 33.84 -26.96 0.95
C LEU A 166 34.28 -28.33 1.46
N GLN A 167 33.34 -29.27 1.64
CA GLN A 167 33.65 -30.65 2.03
C GLN A 167 34.51 -31.33 0.96
N SER A 168 34.12 -31.22 -0.31
CA SER A 168 34.88 -31.77 -1.44
C SER A 168 36.32 -31.23 -1.49
N LEU A 169 36.51 -29.92 -1.29
CA LEU A 169 37.84 -29.31 -1.21
C LEU A 169 38.66 -29.82 -0.03
N THR A 170 38.01 -30.02 1.12
CA THR A 170 38.66 -30.52 2.34
C THR A 170 39.10 -31.97 2.18
N GLU A 171 38.25 -32.82 1.60
CA GLU A 171 38.59 -34.22 1.29
C GLU A 171 39.78 -34.33 0.33
N VAL A 172 39.82 -33.49 -0.72
CA VAL A 172 40.96 -33.43 -1.65
C VAL A 172 42.25 -32.99 -0.94
N PHE A 173 42.17 -31.99 -0.06
CA PHE A 173 43.32 -31.52 0.71
C PHE A 173 43.88 -32.60 1.64
N LEU A 174 43.00 -33.28 2.39
CA LEU A 174 43.41 -34.36 3.30
C LEU A 174 44.02 -35.54 2.55
N THR A 175 43.41 -35.95 1.43
CA THR A 175 43.94 -37.05 0.58
C THR A 175 45.31 -36.69 -0.01
N SER A 176 45.52 -35.42 -0.40
CA SER A 176 46.80 -34.94 -0.93
C SER A 176 47.90 -34.91 0.14
N GLN A 177 47.54 -34.63 1.39
CA GLN A 177 48.47 -34.61 2.52
C GLN A 177 48.91 -36.03 2.93
N GLU A 178 48.00 -37.02 2.88
CA GLU A 178 48.35 -38.42 3.15
C GLU A 178 49.29 -39.00 2.09
N LEU A 179 49.09 -38.67 0.81
CA LEU A 179 49.98 -39.09 -0.28
C LEU A 179 51.38 -38.43 -0.18
N SER A 180 51.47 -37.22 0.38
CA SER A 180 52.75 -36.54 0.64
C SER A 180 53.49 -37.03 1.89
N SER A 181 52.78 -37.66 2.84
CA SER A 181 53.36 -38.18 4.10
C SER A 181 53.94 -39.60 3.97
N GLY A 182 53.75 -40.26 2.82
CA GLY A 182 54.30 -41.59 2.52
C GLY A 182 55.78 -41.62 2.09
N ASN A 183 56.48 -40.48 2.08
CA ASN A 183 57.89 -40.43 1.71
C ASN A 183 58.67 -39.46 2.60
N ASN A 184 59.05 -39.91 3.80
CA ASN A 184 60.28 -39.46 4.46
C ASN A 184 60.66 -40.40 5.62
N GLY A 185 61.57 -41.34 5.33
CA GLY A 185 62.52 -41.83 6.32
C GLY A 185 63.79 -40.97 6.25
N GLY A 186 64.19 -40.37 7.37
CA GLY A 186 65.59 -40.02 7.62
C GLY A 186 65.93 -38.54 7.89
N GLN A 187 66.22 -38.29 9.17
CA GLN A 187 67.22 -37.40 9.74
C GLN A 187 66.87 -35.96 10.16
N GLN A 188 67.15 -35.78 11.45
CA GLN A 188 67.13 -34.63 12.34
C GLN A 188 68.23 -33.60 12.01
N LYS A 189 67.92 -32.29 12.12
CA LYS A 189 68.85 -31.21 12.52
C LYS A 189 68.13 -29.89 12.82
N ASP A 190 68.16 -29.56 14.10
CA ASP A 190 68.20 -28.28 14.83
C ASP A 190 68.27 -26.96 14.01
N ASN A 191 67.37 -25.99 14.32
CA ASN A 191 67.68 -24.70 14.98
C ASN A 191 66.64 -23.59 14.77
N ASN A 192 66.24 -22.97 15.90
CA ASN A 192 65.86 -21.57 16.17
C ASN A 192 65.15 -20.69 15.12
N GLY A 193 64.04 -20.08 15.56
CA GLY A 193 63.65 -18.73 15.14
C GLY A 193 62.15 -18.45 15.15
N CYS A 194 61.60 -18.00 16.28
CA CYS A 194 60.29 -17.34 16.33
C CYS A 194 60.36 -15.98 15.61
N PRO A 195 59.32 -15.63 14.82
CA PRO A 195 58.72 -14.32 15.05
C PRO A 195 57.19 -14.40 15.15
N GLN A 196 56.69 -13.77 16.22
CA GLN A 196 55.30 -13.40 16.42
C GLN A 196 54.81 -12.47 15.30
N LEU A 197 53.63 -12.76 14.75
CA LEU A 197 52.80 -11.76 14.10
C LEU A 197 51.41 -11.77 14.73
N ILE A 198 51.17 -10.68 15.43
CA ILE A 198 49.95 -10.27 16.11
C ILE A 198 48.87 -10.06 15.06
N ILE A 199 47.71 -10.72 15.20
CA ILE A 199 46.51 -10.37 14.44
C ILE A 199 45.56 -9.63 15.37
N GLU A 200 45.42 -8.34 15.09
CA GLU A 200 44.58 -7.38 15.79
C GLU A 200 43.09 -7.77 15.77
N LYS A 201 42.43 -7.51 16.89
CA LYS A 201 40.97 -7.57 17.03
C LYS A 201 40.33 -6.43 16.23
N GLY A 202 39.75 -6.77 15.07
CA GLY A 202 38.83 -5.90 14.33
C GLY A 202 37.40 -6.02 14.84
N ARG A 203 37.05 -5.18 15.82
CA ARG A 203 35.69 -4.90 16.30
C ARG A 203 34.99 -4.04 15.26
N GLN A 204 33.85 -4.46 14.70
CA GLN A 204 32.92 -3.55 14.04
C GLN A 204 31.54 -3.63 14.67
N SER A 205 31.26 -2.54 15.38
CA SER A 205 30.00 -2.12 15.96
C SER A 205 29.03 -1.64 14.90
N VAL A 206 27.80 -2.12 15.03
CA VAL A 206 26.51 -1.47 14.80
C VAL A 206 26.55 0.07 14.83
N VAL A 207 25.97 0.73 13.82
CA VAL A 207 25.19 1.99 13.94
C VAL A 207 24.15 2.05 12.79
N PRO A 208 22.90 2.51 13.03
CA PRO A 208 21.81 2.54 12.05
C PRO A 208 21.70 3.87 11.28
N ALA A 209 20.96 3.85 10.17
CA ALA A 209 20.27 5.00 9.59
C ALA A 209 18.92 4.53 9.02
#